data_AF-A0A368TJ99-F1
#
_entry.id   AF-A0A368TJ99-F1
#
_cell.length_a   1.000
_cell.length_b   1.000
_cell.length_c   1.000
_cell.angle_alpha   90.00
_cell.angle_beta   90.00
_cell.angle_gamma   90.00
#
_symmetry.space_group_name_H-M   'P 1'
#
loop_
_entity.id
_entity.type
_entity.pdbx_description
1 polymer ?
#
loop_
_entity_poly.entity_id
_entity_poly.type
_entity_poly.pdbx_seq_one_letter_code
_entity_poly.pdbx_strand_id
1 'polypeptide(L)'
;MALLGYAKSELLGRNFVTVIAPEYREATIENFRKRQIGEAVDRYEIEVITKDGKRIPLELNTRTLEYMGEFMGIEGIGPSNRR
;
A
#
# COMPACT_ATOMS: atom_id res chain seq x y z
N MET A 1 -4.48 8.91 7.18
CA MET A 1 -5.53 8.02 6.63
C MET A 1 -6.82 8.74 6.21
N ALA A 2 -6.89 10.08 6.22
CA ALA A 2 -8.02 10.81 5.63
C ALA A 2 -8.13 10.65 4.10
N LEU A 3 -7.04 10.24 3.43
CA LEU A 3 -6.97 10.12 1.97
C LEU A 3 -7.87 9.02 1.37
N LEU A 4 -8.18 7.96 2.12
CA LEU A 4 -8.94 6.80 1.60
C LEU A 4 -10.41 6.76 2.06
N GLY A 5 -10.81 7.68 2.94
CA GLY A 5 -12.14 7.69 3.54
C GLY A 5 -12.40 6.57 4.57
N TYR A 6 -11.38 5.78 4.93
CA TYR A 6 -11.48 4.75 5.97
C TYR A 6 -10.97 5.28 7.31
N ALA A 7 -11.68 4.95 8.40
CA ALA A 7 -11.16 5.13 9.74
C ALA A 7 -9.97 4.19 9.97
N LYS A 8 -9.01 4.59 10.81
CA LYS A 8 -7.84 3.76 11.17
C LYS A 8 -8.27 2.38 11.69
N SER A 9 -9.34 2.33 12.49
CA SER A 9 -9.94 1.10 13.01
C SER A 9 -10.54 0.19 11.95
N GLU A 10 -10.95 0.73 10.80
CA GLU A 10 -11.51 -0.06 9.69
C GLU A 10 -10.40 -0.74 8.86
N LEU A 11 -9.18 -0.20 8.89
CA LEU A 11 -8.04 -0.73 8.15
C LEU A 11 -7.12 -1.61 9.01
N LEU A 12 -7.11 -1.39 10.32
CA LEU A 12 -6.37 -2.25 11.27
C LEU A 12 -6.92 -3.68 11.24
N GLY A 13 -6.05 -4.65 10.99
CA GLY A 13 -6.41 -6.07 10.92
C GLY A 13 -7.03 -6.52 9.59
N ARG A 14 -7.25 -5.61 8.62
CA ARG A 14 -7.65 -5.97 7.26
C ARG A 14 -6.43 -6.16 6.37
N ASN A 15 -6.55 -7.09 5.44
CA ASN A 15 -5.54 -7.26 4.40
C ASN A 15 -5.54 -6.04 3.48
N PHE A 16 -4.40 -5.35 3.35
CA PHE A 16 -4.28 -4.13 2.54
C PHE A 16 -4.69 -4.34 1.06
N VAL A 17 -4.63 -5.57 0.55
CA VAL A 17 -5.04 -5.92 -0.82
C VAL A 17 -6.53 -5.63 -1.07
N THR A 18 -7.37 -5.64 -0.03
CA THR A 18 -8.82 -5.41 -0.20
C THR A 18 -9.15 -4.01 -0.70
N VAL A 19 -8.29 -3.03 -0.40
CA VAL A 19 -8.46 -1.65 -0.87
C VAL A 19 -7.71 -1.37 -2.17
N ILE A 20 -7.00 -2.34 -2.73
CA ILE A 20 -6.29 -2.19 -4.01
C ILE A 20 -7.22 -2.59 -5.16
N ALA A 21 -7.20 -1.81 -6.23
CA ALA A 21 -7.94 -2.12 -7.44
C ALA A 21 -7.50 -3.49 -8.02
N PRO A 22 -8.44 -4.34 -8.45
CA PRO A 22 -8.18 -5.74 -8.80
C PRO A 22 -6.96 -5.98 -9.69
N GLU A 23 -6.77 -5.12 -10.69
CA GLU A 23 -5.68 -5.15 -11.67
C GLU A 23 -4.28 -4.94 -11.05
N TYR A 24 -4.18 -4.27 -9.89
CA TYR A 24 -2.90 -4.03 -9.21
C TYR A 24 -2.63 -5.02 -8.08
N ARG A 25 -3.59 -5.89 -7.73
CA ARG A 25 -3.48 -6.76 -6.55
C ARG A 25 -2.31 -7.73 -6.65
N GLU A 26 -2.20 -8.43 -7.76
CA GLU A 26 -1.19 -9.47 -7.95
C GLU A 26 0.23 -8.87 -7.93
N ALA A 27 0.46 -7.82 -8.71
CA ALA A 27 1.72 -7.08 -8.72
C ALA A 27 2.07 -6.52 -7.32
N THR A 28 1.08 -5.99 -6.58
CA THR A 28 1.34 -5.47 -5.24
C THR A 28 1.67 -6.59 -4.25
N ILE A 29 1.00 -7.75 -4.33
CA ILE A 29 1.31 -8.91 -3.49
C ILE A 29 2.72 -9.43 -3.78
N GLU A 30 3.11 -9.51 -5.06
CA GLU A 30 4.44 -9.94 -5.44
C GLU A 30 5.52 -8.99 -4.90
N ASN A 31 5.32 -7.68 -5.09
CA ASN A 31 6.21 -6.64 -4.56
C ASN A 31 6.27 -6.66 -3.02
N PHE A 32 5.16 -6.95 -2.36
CA PHE A 32 5.14 -7.14 -0.90
C PHE A 32 5.97 -8.34 -0.47
N ARG A 33 5.84 -9.49 -1.16
CA ARG A 33 6.63 -10.70 -0.88
C ARG A 33 8.13 -10.48 -1.09
N LYS A 34 8.51 -9.83 -2.19
CA LYS A 34 9.92 -9.45 -2.45
C LYS A 34 10.49 -8.63 -1.28
N ARG A 35 9.74 -7.64 -0.80
CA ARG A 35 10.15 -6.83 0.37
C ARG A 35 10.25 -7.63 1.67
N GLN A 36 9.38 -8.63 1.88
CA GLN A 36 9.46 -9.49 3.08
C GLN A 36 10.73 -10.33 3.15
N ILE A 37 11.34 -10.66 2.00
CA ILE A 37 12.59 -11.42 1.93
C ILE A 37 13.83 -10.53 1.75
N GLY A 38 13.67 -9.21 1.90
CA GLY A 38 14.77 -8.25 1.82
C GLY A 38 15.15 -7.83 0.39
N GLU A 39 14.38 -8.21 -0.63
CA GLU A 39 14.62 -7.72 -1.98
C GLU A 39 14.20 -6.25 -2.12
N ALA A 40 15.06 -5.48 -2.79
CA ALA A 40 14.74 -4.11 -3.16
C ALA A 40 13.63 -4.10 -4.21
N VAL A 41 12.60 -3.30 -3.97
CA VAL A 41 11.51 -3.08 -4.92
C VAL A 41 11.36 -1.60 -5.13
N ASP A 42 11.52 -1.18 -6.39
CA ASP A 42 11.37 0.20 -6.83
C ASP A 42 9.98 0.76 -6.53
N ARG A 43 9.86 2.08 -6.65
CA ARG A 43 8.57 2.76 -6.55
C ARG A 43 7.65 2.33 -7.69
N TYR A 44 6.39 2.08 -7.39
CA TYR A 44 5.37 1.74 -8.39
C TYR A 44 4.05 2.41 -8.07
N GLU A 45 3.26 2.68 -9.10
CA GLU A 45 1.92 3.25 -8.96
C GLU A 45 0.88 2.13 -8.83
N ILE A 46 -0.10 2.36 -7.97
CA ILE A 46 -1.30 1.54 -7.84
C ILE A 46 -2.53 2.45 -7.79
N GLU A 47 -3.69 1.85 -8.01
CA GLU A 47 -4.95 2.48 -7.63
C GLU A 47 -5.55 1.81 -6.40
N VAL A 48 -6.05 2.63 -5.50
CA VAL A 48 -6.82 2.17 -4.35
C VAL A 48 -8.27 2.60 -4.46
N ILE A 49 -9.16 1.73 -4.01
CA ILE A 49 -10.60 1.93 -3.99
C ILE A 49 -10.99 2.44 -2.60
N THR A 50 -11.43 3.69 -2.56
CA THR A 50 -12.00 4.31 -1.36
C THR A 50 -13.29 3.63 -0.94
N LYS A 51 -13.73 3.90 0.30
CA LYS A 51 -15.01 3.39 0.81
C LYS A 51 -16.21 3.79 -0.07
N ASP A 52 -16.15 4.96 -0.69
CA ASP A 52 -17.19 5.48 -1.59
C ASP A 52 -17.04 4.98 -3.04
N GLY A 53 -16.15 4.00 -3.28
CA GLY A 53 -15.94 3.39 -4.59
C GLY A 53 -15.07 4.21 -5.56
N LYS A 54 -14.60 5.39 -5.15
CA LYS A 54 -13.68 6.20 -5.97
C LYS A 54 -12.30 5.55 -6.02
N ARG A 55 -11.67 5.64 -7.18
CA ARG A 55 -10.28 5.22 -7.37
C ARG A 55 -9.34 6.39 -7.14
N ILE A 56 -8.30 6.16 -6.35
CA ILE A 56 -7.25 7.15 -6.08
C ILE A 56 -5.92 6.54 -6.54
N PRO A 57 -5.21 7.18 -7.49
CA PRO A 57 -3.87 6.76 -7.84
C PRO A 57 -2.90 7.09 -6.69
N LEU A 58 -2.04 6.13 -6.33
CA LEU A 58 -1.02 6.26 -5.31
C LEU A 58 0.31 5.73 -5.83
N GLU A 59 1.37 6.50 -5.67
CA GLU A 59 2.73 5.98 -5.79
C GLU A 59 3.11 5.32 -4.45
N LEU A 60 3.40 4.02 -4.49
CA LEU A 60 3.95 3.27 -3.37
C LEU A 60 5.47 3.35 -3.43
N ASN A 61 6.02 4.37 -2.77
CA ASN A 61 7.41 4.36 -2.33
C ASN A 61 7.44 3.84 -0.90
N THR A 62 7.73 2.55 -0.75
CA THR A 62 7.67 1.91 0.56
C THR A 62 9.05 1.52 1.04
N ARG A 63 9.45 2.10 2.17
CA ARG A 63 10.63 1.63 2.90
C ARG A 63 10.21 0.47 3.80
N THR A 64 10.99 -0.59 3.77
CA THR A 64 10.86 -1.68 4.74
C THR A 64 11.22 -1.12 6.12
N LEU A 65 10.26 -1.17 7.05
CA LEU A 65 10.53 -0.91 8.45
C LEU A 65 11.01 -2.23 9.06
N GLU A 66 12.31 -2.32 9.28
CA GLU A 66 12.94 -3.45 9.98
C GLU A 66 13.16 -3.06 11.44
N TYR A 67 12.82 -3.96 12.37
CA TYR A 67 13.14 -3.81 13.79
C TYR A 67 13.75 -5.11 14.30
N MET A 68 14.96 -5.01 14.84
CA MET A 68 15.77 -6.16 15.27
C MET A 68 15.97 -7.25 14.18
N GLY A 69 15.98 -6.86 12.91
CA GLY A 69 16.14 -7.77 11.78
C GLY A 69 14.85 -8.44 11.29
N GLU A 70 13.69 -8.08 11.86
CA GLU A 70 12.39 -8.58 11.41
C GLU A 70 11.60 -7.51 10.65
N PHE A 71 10.93 -7.93 9.57
CA PHE A 71 10.00 -7.11 8.79
C PHE A 71 8.80 -6.71 9.66
N MET A 72 8.73 -5.42 10.04
CA MET A 72 7.61 -4.87 10.81
C MET A 72 6.56 -4.20 9.93
N GLY A 73 6.91 -3.79 8.70
CA GLY A 73 5.91 -3.27 7.77
C GLY A 73 6.46 -2.40 6.64
N ILE A 74 5.52 -1.75 5.98
CA ILE A 74 5.74 -0.91 4.79
C ILE A 74 5.08 0.44 5.05
N GLU A 75 5.87 1.52 5.00
CA GLU A 75 5.34 2.89 5.02
C GLU A 75 5.32 3.45 3.60
N GLY A 76 4.13 3.65 3.02
CA GLY A 76 3.96 4.23 1.69
C GLY A 76 3.69 5.74 1.74
N ILE A 77 4.51 6.52 1.04
CA ILE A 77 4.32 7.96 0.86
C ILE A 77 3.85 8.20 -0.59
N GLY A 78 2.57 8.51 -0.77
CA GLY A 78 2.00 8.89 -2.07
C GLY A 78 1.66 10.39 -2.09
N PRO A 79 2.14 11.17 -3.07
CA PRO A 79 1.71 12.56 -3.22
C PRO A 79 0.23 12.59 -3.65
N SER A 80 -0.62 13.21 -2.84
CA SER A 80 -2.00 13.54 -3.19
C SER A 80 -2.01 14.73 -4.15
N ASN A 81 -1.62 14.54 -5.41
CA ASN A 81 -1.80 15.59 -6.40
C ASN A 81 -2.00 15.04 -7.81
N ARG A 82 -3.23 15.08 -8.29
CA ARG A 82 -3.50 15.63 -9.63
C ARG A 82 -4.75 16.50 -9.55
N ARG A 83 -4.53 17.78 -9.83
CA ARG A 83 -5.55 18.78 -10.18
C ARG A 83 -6.39 18.30 -11.36
#